data_AF-A0A6L6PS82-F1
#
_entry.id   AF-A0A6L6PS82-F1
#
_cell.length_a   1.000
_cell.length_b   1.000
_cell.length_c   1.000
_cell.angle_alpha   90.00
_cell.angle_beta   90.00
_cell.angle_gamma   90.00
#
_symmetry.space_group_name_H-M   'P 1'
#
loop_
_entity.id
_entity.type
_entity.pdbx_description
1 polymer ?
#
loop_
_entity_poly.entity_id
_entity_poly.type
_entity_poly.pdbx_seq_one_letter_code
_entity_poly.pdbx_strand_id
1 'polypeptide(L)'
;MSDESDDLSPGWDAISGALESLYPGQEPRHFGTVISYQLGGSDPLDGISVYRSEESRPHWHFVTFGFSELYAKESTDPDVSGYGFELTFRLACATDASEPPMWALNFLQNLARYVFKTGNVFEDGHWMTANGPIALNENTPICSMGFAEDPRLLALDTPNGRLKFIQVVGLTAEEEEAAKRWSTRKLLDVLLPFMPLWITDLHRESLMSNSAVATQVMDGLRVDGSSQGYTYVDVLRIDMKKRLLRKSLIQVTLGARQVAQLHELLPLRLPFGRPFTVAGPEFQLVFQPAGQSGVAVDGAAMTIALPSITEFLRIVQAKEGRYQMAGLDEVEWHIQKTLITNPEGEVVATYG
;
A
#
# COMPACT_ATOMS: atom_id res chain seq x y z
N MET A 1 6.30 23.15 50.87
CA MET A 1 6.96 23.04 49.57
C MET A 1 7.36 21.60 49.44
N SER A 2 6.43 20.81 48.91
CA SER A 2 6.55 19.38 48.69
C SER A 2 6.43 19.20 47.19
N ASP A 3 7.56 18.84 46.57
CA ASP A 3 7.73 18.21 45.25
C ASP A 3 6.64 18.47 44.20
N GLU A 4 6.75 19.59 43.47
CA GLU A 4 6.12 19.80 42.15
C GLU A 4 7.02 19.16 41.06
N SER A 5 7.32 17.88 41.20
CA SER A 5 7.92 17.06 40.13
C SER A 5 6.97 15.94 39.74
N ASP A 6 5.67 16.23 39.69
CA ASP A 6 4.69 15.36 39.03
C ASP A 6 5.15 15.18 37.56
N ASP A 7 5.23 13.92 37.13
CA ASP A 7 5.68 13.43 35.83
C ASP A 7 5.34 14.37 34.66
N LEU A 8 6.35 15.06 34.13
CA LEU A 8 6.16 15.87 32.93
C LEU A 8 6.01 14.93 31.72
N SER A 9 4.82 14.90 31.12
CA SER A 9 4.53 14.21 29.86
C SER A 9 4.16 15.20 28.74
N PRO A 10 5.07 16.10 28.33
CA PRO A 10 4.75 17.19 27.40
C PRO A 10 4.27 16.73 26.02
N GLY A 11 4.73 15.57 25.54
CA GLY A 11 4.24 14.99 24.30
C GLY A 11 2.81 14.47 24.46
N TRP A 12 2.52 13.80 25.58
CA TRP A 12 1.17 13.36 25.92
C TRP A 12 0.20 14.55 26.04
N ASP A 13 0.60 15.60 26.75
CA ASP A 13 -0.21 16.80 26.98
C ASP A 13 -0.51 17.53 25.68
N ALA A 14 0.46 17.61 24.76
CA ALA A 14 0.26 18.21 23.45
C ALA A 14 -0.78 17.45 22.61
N ILE A 15 -0.70 16.11 22.58
CA ILE A 15 -1.69 15.27 21.88
C ILE A 15 -3.06 15.39 22.55
N SER A 16 -3.13 15.30 23.88
CA SER A 16 -4.38 15.46 24.64
C SER A 16 -5.02 16.82 24.43
N GLY A 17 -4.25 17.91 24.39
CA GLY A 17 -4.76 19.25 24.11
C GLY A 17 -5.35 19.41 22.71
N ALA A 18 -4.74 18.78 21.70
CA ALA A 18 -5.31 18.72 20.36
C ALA A 18 -6.62 17.92 20.31
N LEU A 19 -6.70 16.84 21.07
CA LEU A 19 -7.92 16.01 21.18
C LEU A 19 -9.04 16.70 21.94
N GLU A 20 -8.74 17.43 23.02
CA GLU A 20 -9.72 18.25 23.76
C GLU A 20 -10.31 19.34 22.85
N SER A 21 -9.48 19.93 21.98
CA SER A 21 -9.95 20.90 20.98
C SER A 21 -10.88 20.26 19.95
N LEU A 22 -10.64 19.00 19.58
CA LEU A 22 -11.45 18.26 18.62
C LEU A 22 -12.74 17.68 19.25
N TYR A 23 -12.69 17.31 20.53
CA TYR A 23 -13.78 16.68 21.28
C TYR A 23 -14.06 17.40 22.63
N PRO A 24 -14.51 18.67 22.61
CA PRO A 24 -14.59 19.47 23.83
C PRO A 24 -15.48 18.84 24.91
N GLY A 25 -14.93 18.68 26.12
CA GLY A 25 -15.63 18.14 27.28
C GLY A 25 -16.00 16.65 27.20
N GLN A 26 -15.44 15.91 26.23
CA GLN A 26 -15.60 14.46 26.15
C GLN A 26 -14.42 13.75 26.80
N GLU A 27 -14.66 13.10 27.94
CA GLU A 27 -13.68 12.19 28.54
C GLU A 27 -13.46 10.96 27.63
N PRO A 28 -12.24 10.71 27.12
CA PRO A 28 -11.97 9.56 26.28
C PRO A 28 -12.01 8.27 27.08
N ARG A 29 -12.21 7.17 26.35
CA ARG A 29 -11.89 5.85 26.87
C ARG A 29 -10.43 5.57 26.60
N HIS A 30 -9.64 5.58 27.65
CA HIS A 30 -8.21 5.35 27.55
C HIS A 30 -7.87 3.89 27.90
N PHE A 31 -7.14 3.23 27.00
CA PHE A 31 -6.67 1.86 27.15
C PHE A 31 -5.14 1.87 27.18
N GLY A 32 -4.56 1.81 28.39
CA GLY A 32 -3.12 1.73 28.60
C GLY A 32 -2.60 0.29 28.67
N THR A 33 -1.28 0.13 28.59
CA THR A 33 -0.62 -1.17 28.81
C THR A 33 -0.48 -1.50 30.30
N VAL A 34 -0.60 -2.79 30.65
CA VAL A 34 -0.41 -3.25 32.05
C VAL A 34 1.07 -3.25 32.43
N ILE A 35 1.94 -3.58 31.48
CA ILE A 35 3.39 -3.53 31.60
C ILE A 35 3.88 -2.76 30.38
N SER A 36 4.58 -1.64 30.61
CA SER A 36 5.09 -0.83 29.51
C SER A 36 6.10 -1.61 28.66
N TYR A 37 6.20 -1.24 27.39
CA TYR A 37 7.13 -1.89 26.46
C TYR A 37 8.59 -1.78 26.92
N GLN A 38 8.96 -0.62 27.47
CA GLN A 38 10.30 -0.38 28.04
C GLN A 38 10.65 -1.35 29.19
N LEU A 39 9.65 -1.86 29.91
CA LEU A 39 9.80 -2.84 31.00
C LEU A 39 9.63 -4.29 30.52
N GLY A 40 9.62 -4.53 29.20
CA GLY A 40 9.50 -5.87 28.61
C GLY A 40 8.07 -6.31 28.34
N GLY A 41 7.10 -5.38 28.34
CA GLY A 41 5.74 -5.63 27.87
C GLY A 41 5.69 -6.01 26.38
N SER A 42 4.59 -6.64 25.94
CA SER A 42 4.41 -7.07 24.54
C SER A 42 3.95 -5.97 23.59
N ASP A 43 3.45 -4.87 24.15
CA ASP A 43 2.62 -3.89 23.47
C ASP A 43 3.36 -2.54 23.42
N PRO A 44 3.81 -2.08 22.24
CA PRO A 44 4.65 -0.88 22.12
C PRO A 44 3.95 0.43 22.43
N LEU A 45 2.64 0.53 22.21
CA LEU A 45 1.90 1.76 22.49
C LEU A 45 1.63 1.85 23.98
N ASP A 46 2.00 2.96 24.61
CA ASP A 46 1.71 3.25 26.01
C ASP A 46 0.20 3.31 26.27
N GLY A 47 -0.56 3.80 25.28
CA GLY A 47 -2.01 3.70 25.31
C GLY A 47 -2.71 4.07 24.01
N ILE A 48 -4.03 3.87 24.02
CA ILE A 48 -4.92 4.26 22.93
C ILE A 48 -6.14 4.96 23.55
N SER A 49 -6.37 6.20 23.15
CA SER A 49 -7.56 6.96 23.52
C SER A 49 -8.64 6.81 22.45
N VAL A 50 -9.88 6.57 22.87
CA VAL A 50 -11.01 6.37 21.97
C VAL A 50 -12.11 7.36 22.27
N TYR A 51 -12.49 8.12 21.23
CA TYR A 51 -13.56 9.11 21.25
C TYR A 51 -14.73 8.64 20.40
N ARG A 52 -15.93 9.05 20.76
CA ARG A 52 -17.11 8.93 19.91
C ARG A 52 -17.32 10.22 19.13
N SER A 53 -17.67 10.08 17.86
CA SER A 53 -18.03 11.18 16.99
C SER A 53 -19.29 10.85 16.18
N GLU A 54 -20.11 11.86 15.97
CA GLU A 54 -21.30 11.79 15.10
C GLU A 54 -21.07 12.48 13.75
N GLU A 55 -19.86 13.03 13.53
CA GLU A 55 -19.54 13.74 12.30
C GLU A 55 -19.52 12.80 11.10
N SER A 56 -20.24 13.16 10.04
CA SER A 56 -20.50 12.37 8.83
C SER A 56 -21.32 11.09 9.07
N ARG A 57 -21.01 10.32 10.11
CA ARG A 57 -21.79 9.19 10.65
C ARG A 57 -21.28 8.82 12.06
N PRO A 58 -22.07 8.09 12.88
CA PRO A 58 -21.59 7.56 14.15
C PRO A 58 -20.33 6.69 13.94
N HIS A 59 -19.25 7.04 14.65
CA HIS A 59 -17.99 6.31 14.60
C HIS A 59 -17.17 6.47 15.89
N TRP A 60 -16.26 5.53 16.09
CA TRP A 60 -15.17 5.62 17.06
C TRP A 60 -13.92 6.20 16.39
N HIS A 61 -13.26 7.16 17.02
CA HIS A 61 -11.95 7.68 16.63
C HIS A 61 -10.91 7.23 17.65
N PHE A 62 -10.05 6.30 17.23
CA PHE A 62 -8.94 5.78 18.01
C PHE A 62 -7.71 6.63 17.72
N VAL A 63 -6.95 6.97 18.76
CA VAL A 63 -5.72 7.75 18.66
C VAL A 63 -4.67 7.09 19.53
N THR A 64 -3.53 6.74 18.94
CA THR A 64 -2.44 6.04 19.63
C THR A 64 -1.54 7.02 20.38
N PHE A 65 -0.88 6.49 21.40
CA PHE A 65 0.17 7.14 22.18
C PHE A 65 1.33 6.15 22.29
N GLY A 66 2.47 6.44 21.68
CA GLY A 66 3.70 5.66 21.86
C GLY A 66 4.60 5.57 20.63
N PHE A 67 4.17 6.05 19.46
CA PHE A 67 5.08 6.22 18.33
C PHE A 67 5.91 7.49 18.46
N SER A 68 5.36 8.52 19.12
CA SER A 68 6.03 9.76 19.47
C SER A 68 6.65 9.71 20.87
N GLU A 69 7.50 10.68 21.20
CA GLU A 69 8.10 10.80 22.52
C GLU A 69 7.17 11.54 23.48
N LEU A 70 6.42 10.77 24.27
CA LEU A 70 5.37 11.27 25.16
C LEU A 70 5.92 11.99 26.40
N TYR A 71 7.10 11.56 26.86
CA TYR A 71 7.73 12.00 28.11
C TYR A 71 8.92 12.94 27.84
N ALA A 72 10.15 12.48 28.10
CA ALA A 72 11.36 13.19 27.73
C ALA A 72 11.79 12.83 26.30
N LYS A 73 12.58 13.73 25.70
CA LYS A 73 13.28 13.47 24.44
C LYS A 73 14.30 12.36 24.60
N GLU A 74 14.21 11.30 23.80
CA GLU A 74 15.12 10.15 23.78
C GLU A 74 15.98 10.08 22.50
N SER A 75 15.43 10.51 21.37
CA SER A 75 16.06 10.49 20.06
C SER A 75 17.05 11.64 19.90
N THR A 76 18.04 11.47 19.02
CA THR A 76 19.06 12.48 18.75
C THR A 76 18.59 13.61 17.83
N ASP A 77 17.47 13.42 17.14
CA ASP A 77 16.91 14.40 16.22
C ASP A 77 15.97 15.34 16.98
N PRO A 78 16.35 16.61 17.24
CA PRO A 78 15.50 17.53 18.00
C PRO A 78 14.23 17.95 17.25
N ASP A 79 14.18 17.80 15.92
CA ASP A 79 13.09 18.29 15.09
C ASP A 79 11.93 17.29 14.98
N VAL A 80 12.17 16.00 15.27
CA VAL A 80 11.19 14.91 15.10
C VAL A 80 10.95 14.18 16.41
N SER A 81 9.70 14.10 16.86
CA SER A 81 9.33 13.38 18.08
C SER A 81 9.18 11.87 17.80
N GLY A 82 10.08 11.06 18.36
CA GLY A 82 10.08 9.60 18.21
C GLY A 82 10.14 9.16 16.74
N TYR A 83 9.17 8.35 16.30
CA TYR A 83 8.97 7.98 14.90
C TYR A 83 8.35 9.09 14.04
N GLY A 84 7.98 10.23 14.64
CA GLY A 84 7.46 11.40 13.96
C GLY A 84 5.96 11.34 13.64
N PHE A 85 5.24 10.36 14.15
CA PHE A 85 3.79 10.26 13.96
C PHE A 85 3.08 9.58 15.13
N GLU A 86 1.76 9.68 15.17
CA GLU A 86 0.84 8.77 15.87
C GLU A 86 -0.18 8.23 14.87
N LEU A 87 -0.70 7.02 15.11
CA LEU A 87 -1.78 6.45 14.30
C LEU A 87 -3.13 6.95 14.80
N THR A 88 -4.03 7.15 13.85
CA THR A 88 -5.45 7.29 14.13
C THR A 88 -6.26 6.26 13.34
N PHE A 89 -7.45 5.94 13.81
CA PHE A 89 -8.36 5.05 13.10
C PHE A 89 -9.80 5.47 13.34
N ARG A 90 -10.60 5.59 12.27
CA ARG A 90 -12.02 5.89 12.36
C ARG A 90 -12.82 4.67 11.96
N LEU A 91 -13.61 4.14 12.87
CA LEU A 91 -14.41 2.92 12.68
C LEU A 91 -15.88 3.23 12.88
N ALA A 92 -16.70 3.02 11.84
CA ALA A 92 -18.13 3.18 11.92
C ALA A 92 -18.73 2.32 13.05
N CYS A 93 -19.73 2.84 13.75
CA CYS A 93 -20.46 2.11 14.77
C CYS A 93 -21.98 2.34 14.65
N ALA A 94 -22.75 1.50 15.35
CA ALA A 94 -24.19 1.72 15.49
C ALA A 94 -24.46 2.93 16.39
N THR A 95 -25.58 3.62 16.16
CA THR A 95 -25.96 4.81 16.94
C THR A 95 -26.11 4.53 18.44
N ASP A 96 -26.48 3.31 18.81
CA ASP A 96 -26.64 2.84 20.19
C ASP A 96 -25.40 2.12 20.74
N ALA A 97 -24.30 2.07 19.98
CA ALA A 97 -23.06 1.46 20.44
C ALA A 97 -22.54 2.18 21.69
N SER A 98 -22.39 1.41 22.77
CA SER A 98 -21.93 1.91 24.06
C SER A 98 -20.44 1.70 24.29
N GLU A 99 -19.79 0.80 23.55
CA GLU A 99 -18.37 0.45 23.72
C GLU A 99 -17.63 0.38 22.38
N PRO A 100 -16.35 0.81 22.32
CA PRO A 100 -15.51 0.58 21.16
C PRO A 100 -15.09 -0.91 21.10
N PRO A 101 -14.94 -1.48 19.89
CA PRO A 101 -14.56 -2.88 19.76
C PRO A 101 -13.09 -3.11 20.12
N MET A 102 -12.84 -4.03 21.06
CA MET A 102 -11.50 -4.34 21.57
C MET A 102 -10.52 -4.87 20.50
N TRP A 103 -11.03 -5.48 19.42
CA TRP A 103 -10.15 -5.97 18.34
C TRP A 103 -9.39 -4.83 17.67
N ALA A 104 -9.96 -3.62 17.60
CA ALA A 104 -9.33 -2.46 16.97
C ALA A 104 -8.10 -1.98 17.76
N LEU A 105 -8.12 -2.11 19.08
CA LEU A 105 -6.96 -1.82 19.94
C LEU A 105 -5.81 -2.78 19.64
N ASN A 106 -6.10 -4.09 19.60
CA ASN A 106 -5.11 -5.10 19.24
C ASN A 106 -4.59 -4.92 17.82
N PHE A 107 -5.46 -4.54 16.88
CA PHE A 107 -5.07 -4.23 15.51
C PHE A 107 -4.03 -3.08 15.46
N LEU A 108 -4.28 -1.97 16.16
CA LEU A 108 -3.33 -0.85 16.23
C LEU A 108 -2.02 -1.24 16.93
N GLN A 109 -2.06 -2.03 18.01
CA GLN A 109 -0.85 -2.57 18.64
C GLN A 109 -0.05 -3.47 17.67
N ASN A 110 -0.71 -4.24 16.79
CA ASN A 110 -0.01 -5.05 15.80
C ASN A 110 0.73 -4.19 14.77
N LEU A 111 0.14 -3.06 14.35
CA LEU A 111 0.81 -2.08 13.49
C LEU A 111 2.02 -1.47 14.20
N ALA A 112 1.89 -1.14 15.48
CA ALA A 112 3.01 -0.65 16.29
C ALA A 112 4.14 -1.68 16.38
N ARG A 113 3.82 -2.95 16.66
CA ARG A 113 4.82 -4.04 16.69
C ARG A 113 5.54 -4.19 15.35
N TYR A 114 4.87 -3.98 14.22
CA TYR A 114 5.53 -3.99 12.91
C TYR A 114 6.57 -2.87 12.79
N VAL A 115 6.20 -1.63 13.10
CA VAL A 115 7.10 -0.46 12.99
C VAL A 115 8.28 -0.62 13.95
N PHE A 116 8.04 -0.93 15.22
CA PHE A 116 9.10 -1.09 16.23
C PHE A 116 10.06 -2.25 15.90
N LYS A 117 9.57 -3.31 15.26
CA LYS A 117 10.41 -4.44 14.85
C LYS A 117 11.23 -4.16 13.60
N THR A 118 10.69 -3.39 12.65
CA THR A 118 11.28 -3.26 11.30
C THR A 118 11.94 -1.90 11.05
N GLY A 119 11.58 -0.87 11.81
CA GLY A 119 11.95 0.52 11.56
C GLY A 119 11.19 1.17 10.40
N ASN A 120 10.30 0.44 9.71
CA ASN A 120 9.56 0.97 8.57
C ASN A 120 8.34 1.77 9.06
N VAL A 121 8.41 3.09 8.93
CA VAL A 121 7.33 4.01 9.33
C VAL A 121 6.21 4.07 8.29
N PHE A 122 5.01 4.44 8.74
CA PHE A 122 3.86 4.69 7.87
C PHE A 122 3.80 6.17 7.48
N GLU A 123 3.54 6.45 6.19
CA GLU A 123 3.38 7.79 5.66
C GLU A 123 2.10 7.91 4.83
N ASP A 124 1.69 9.14 4.54
CA ASP A 124 0.58 9.43 3.65
C ASP A 124 0.80 8.77 2.28
N GLY A 125 -0.21 8.03 1.81
CA GLY A 125 -0.13 7.26 0.58
C GLY A 125 0.53 5.88 0.71
N HIS A 126 0.98 5.46 1.90
CA HIS A 126 1.35 4.06 2.10
C HIS A 126 0.13 3.14 2.08
N TRP A 127 0.37 1.85 1.86
CA TRP A 127 -0.63 0.80 1.97
C TRP A 127 -0.01 -0.45 2.61
N MET A 128 -0.85 -1.31 3.19
CA MET A 128 -0.44 -2.60 3.72
C MET A 128 -1.58 -3.61 3.64
N THR A 129 -1.29 -4.83 3.19
CA THR A 129 -2.26 -5.93 3.26
C THR A 129 -2.34 -6.50 4.68
N ALA A 130 -3.53 -6.85 5.15
CA ALA A 130 -3.70 -7.53 6.44
C ALA A 130 -3.49 -9.05 6.33
N ASN A 131 -3.29 -9.60 5.11
CA ASN A 131 -3.23 -11.04 4.84
C ASN A 131 -4.47 -11.81 5.34
N GLY A 132 -5.63 -11.14 5.33
CA GLY A 132 -6.89 -11.61 5.88
C GLY A 132 -7.79 -10.42 6.27
N PRO A 133 -8.97 -10.65 6.84
CA PRO A 133 -9.82 -9.57 7.35
C PRO A 133 -9.11 -8.72 8.41
N ILE A 134 -9.29 -7.40 8.40
CA ILE A 134 -8.72 -6.52 9.45
C ILE A 134 -9.32 -6.82 10.83
N ALA A 135 -10.56 -7.32 10.85
CA ALA A 135 -11.27 -7.81 12.02
C ALA A 135 -11.42 -9.33 11.90
N LEU A 136 -10.46 -10.09 12.44
CA LEU A 136 -10.32 -11.54 12.21
C LEU A 136 -11.56 -12.40 12.51
N ASN A 137 -12.40 -11.96 13.45
CA ASN A 137 -13.61 -12.70 13.86
C ASN A 137 -14.89 -12.12 13.26
N GLU A 138 -14.79 -11.14 12.38
CA GLU A 138 -15.92 -10.51 11.70
C GLU A 138 -15.96 -10.95 10.24
N ASN A 139 -17.17 -11.15 9.70
CA ASN A 139 -17.33 -11.32 8.27
C ASN A 139 -17.27 -9.96 7.58
N THR A 140 -16.08 -9.56 7.15
CA THR A 140 -15.82 -8.27 6.50
C THR A 140 -15.05 -8.45 5.18
N PRO A 141 -15.42 -7.71 4.11
CA PRO A 141 -14.62 -7.64 2.89
C PRO A 141 -13.37 -6.76 3.07
N ILE A 142 -13.22 -6.06 4.20
CA ILE A 142 -12.08 -5.20 4.49
C ILE A 142 -10.88 -6.04 4.93
N CYS A 143 -9.87 -6.12 4.07
CA CYS A 143 -8.72 -7.02 4.23
C CYS A 143 -7.36 -6.34 4.00
N SER A 144 -7.38 -5.02 3.86
CA SER A 144 -6.21 -4.21 3.57
C SER A 144 -6.36 -2.83 4.19
N MET A 145 -5.30 -2.05 4.19
CA MET A 145 -5.33 -0.68 4.66
C MET A 145 -4.49 0.28 3.83
N GLY A 146 -5.02 1.48 3.61
CA GLY A 146 -4.29 2.64 3.17
C GLY A 146 -3.97 3.56 4.35
N PHE A 147 -3.00 4.45 4.17
CA PHE A 147 -2.60 5.42 5.18
C PHE A 147 -2.71 6.83 4.60
N ALA A 148 -3.29 7.75 5.38
CA ALA A 148 -3.48 9.14 5.01
C ALA A 148 -3.19 10.06 6.21
N GLU A 149 -2.82 11.32 5.99
CA GLU A 149 -2.85 12.29 7.11
C GLU A 149 -4.28 12.43 7.67
N ASP A 150 -4.43 12.49 9.00
CA ASP A 150 -5.76 12.60 9.62
C ASP A 150 -6.44 13.91 9.20
N PRO A 151 -7.69 13.89 8.70
CA PRO A 151 -8.34 15.08 8.18
C PRO A 151 -8.76 16.09 9.26
N ARG A 152 -8.67 15.74 10.55
CA ARG A 152 -9.05 16.60 11.68
C ARG A 152 -7.90 16.89 12.64
N LEU A 153 -6.96 15.97 12.78
CA LEU A 153 -5.78 16.16 13.61
C LEU A 153 -4.58 16.54 12.74
N LEU A 154 -4.23 17.82 12.79
CA LEU A 154 -3.07 18.36 12.09
C LEU A 154 -1.77 17.98 12.81
N ALA A 155 -0.65 18.08 12.10
CA ALA A 155 0.67 17.93 12.71
C ALA A 155 0.88 18.90 13.88
N LEU A 156 1.56 18.43 14.92
CA LEU A 156 1.77 19.14 16.17
C LEU A 156 3.27 19.31 16.43
N ASP A 157 3.63 20.50 16.88
CA ASP A 157 4.94 20.76 17.48
C ASP A 157 4.84 20.52 18.98
N THR A 158 5.73 19.68 19.51
CA THR A 158 5.85 19.40 20.94
C THR A 158 7.23 19.83 21.44
N PRO A 159 7.46 19.95 22.76
CA PRO A 159 8.80 20.14 23.30
C PRO A 159 9.82 19.07 22.87
N ASN A 160 9.37 17.88 22.45
CA ASN A 160 10.22 16.76 22.01
C ASN A 160 10.39 16.68 20.48
N GLY A 161 9.91 17.69 19.75
CA GLY A 161 9.92 17.73 18.28
C GLY A 161 8.53 17.57 17.68
N ARG A 162 8.49 17.57 16.35
CA ARG A 162 7.24 17.55 15.57
C ARG A 162 6.74 16.13 15.34
N LEU A 163 5.43 15.95 15.36
CA LEU A 163 4.74 14.72 14.94
C LEU A 163 3.55 15.03 14.02
N LYS A 164 3.13 14.05 13.23
CA LYS A 164 1.89 14.08 12.43
C LYS A 164 0.93 12.96 12.85
N PHE A 165 -0.35 13.07 12.48
CA PHE A 165 -1.30 11.98 12.68
C PHE A 165 -1.56 11.26 11.35
N ILE A 166 -1.35 9.96 11.34
CA ILE A 166 -1.58 9.11 10.17
C ILE A 166 -2.79 8.22 10.43
N GLN A 167 -3.88 8.51 9.72
CA GLN A 167 -5.09 7.72 9.77
C GLN A 167 -4.96 6.43 8.96
N VAL A 168 -5.26 5.31 9.61
CA VAL A 168 -5.46 4.01 8.99
C VAL A 168 -6.83 3.99 8.32
N VAL A 169 -6.89 3.54 7.06
CA VAL A 169 -8.13 3.47 6.26
C VAL A 169 -8.33 2.06 5.76
N GLY A 170 -9.42 1.40 6.17
CA GLY A 170 -9.74 0.04 5.73
C GLY A 170 -10.15 -0.02 4.25
N LEU A 171 -9.49 -0.91 3.51
CA LEU A 171 -9.70 -1.15 2.08
C LEU A 171 -10.14 -2.61 1.83
N THR A 172 -10.97 -2.78 0.80
CA THR A 172 -11.24 -4.09 0.20
C THR A 172 -10.08 -4.53 -0.69
N ALA A 173 -10.05 -5.80 -1.08
CA ALA A 173 -9.03 -6.32 -2.00
C ALA A 173 -9.03 -5.60 -3.36
N GLU A 174 -10.20 -5.25 -3.88
CA GLU A 174 -10.32 -4.57 -5.17
C GLU A 174 -9.77 -3.14 -5.11
N GLU A 175 -10.01 -2.44 -4.00
CA GLU A 175 -9.45 -1.11 -3.75
C GLU A 175 -7.93 -1.17 -3.50
N GLU A 176 -7.43 -2.19 -2.80
CA GLU A 176 -5.99 -2.43 -2.67
C GLU A 176 -5.33 -2.58 -4.05
N GLU A 177 -5.92 -3.36 -4.95
CA GLU A 177 -5.39 -3.52 -6.31
C GLU A 177 -5.44 -2.21 -7.11
N ALA A 178 -6.51 -1.41 -6.97
CA ALA A 178 -6.57 -0.07 -7.55
C ALA A 178 -5.47 0.86 -6.99
N ALA A 179 -5.21 0.81 -5.68
CA ALA A 179 -4.19 1.60 -5.01
C ALA A 179 -2.79 1.26 -5.52
N LYS A 180 -2.46 -0.04 -5.59
CA LYS A 180 -1.19 -0.55 -6.11
C LYS A 180 -0.95 -0.14 -7.55
N ARG A 181 -2.00 -0.20 -8.39
CA ARG A 181 -1.91 0.13 -9.82
C ARG A 181 -1.75 1.63 -10.05
N TRP A 182 -2.42 2.49 -9.29
CA TRP A 182 -2.42 3.94 -9.56
C TRP A 182 -1.59 4.75 -8.58
N SER A 183 -2.10 4.89 -7.36
CA SER A 183 -1.52 5.61 -6.22
C SER A 183 -2.50 5.50 -5.07
N THR A 184 -2.08 5.01 -3.91
CA THR A 184 -2.97 4.90 -2.74
C THR A 184 -3.55 6.25 -2.34
N ARG A 185 -2.72 7.30 -2.24
CA ARG A 185 -3.15 8.65 -1.87
C ARG A 185 -4.26 9.17 -2.79
N LYS A 186 -4.04 9.09 -4.10
CA LYS A 186 -5.03 9.54 -5.10
C LYS A 186 -6.28 8.67 -5.10
N LEU A 187 -6.16 7.36 -4.87
CA LEU A 187 -7.32 6.51 -4.66
C LEU A 187 -8.11 7.01 -3.44
N LEU A 188 -7.47 7.21 -2.29
CA LEU A 188 -8.13 7.69 -1.09
C LEU A 188 -8.83 9.03 -1.31
N ASP A 189 -8.25 9.94 -2.11
CA ASP A 189 -8.92 11.18 -2.53
C ASP A 189 -10.22 10.92 -3.32
N VAL A 190 -10.19 9.97 -4.27
CA VAL A 190 -11.38 9.58 -5.04
C VAL A 190 -12.43 8.89 -4.18
N LEU A 191 -12.01 8.14 -3.15
CA LEU A 191 -12.92 7.48 -2.23
C LEU A 191 -13.55 8.45 -1.22
N LEU A 192 -12.89 9.56 -0.89
CA LEU A 192 -13.29 10.49 0.18
C LEU A 192 -14.74 10.99 0.07
N PRO A 193 -15.29 11.37 -1.11
CA PRO A 193 -16.69 11.78 -1.23
C PRO A 193 -17.71 10.69 -0.87
N PHE A 194 -17.32 9.42 -0.96
CA PHE A 194 -18.17 8.25 -0.66
C PHE A 194 -17.86 7.64 0.71
N MET A 195 -16.70 7.97 1.27
CA MET A 195 -16.24 7.55 2.59
C MET A 195 -15.71 8.79 3.35
N PRO A 196 -16.60 9.73 3.76
CA PRO A 196 -16.18 10.96 4.41
C PRO A 196 -15.34 10.71 5.66
N LEU A 197 -14.31 11.54 5.84
CA LEU A 197 -13.27 11.37 6.88
C LEU A 197 -12.55 10.01 6.82
N TRP A 198 -12.66 9.27 5.71
CA TRP A 198 -12.19 7.89 5.57
C TRP A 198 -12.62 6.96 6.71
N ILE A 199 -13.85 7.13 7.20
CA ILE A 199 -14.42 6.27 8.23
C ILE A 199 -14.56 4.85 7.65
N THR A 200 -13.86 3.89 8.26
CA THR A 200 -13.92 2.49 7.86
C THR A 200 -15.23 1.88 8.32
N ASP A 201 -15.98 1.32 7.38
CA ASP A 201 -17.17 0.51 7.64
C ASP A 201 -16.85 -0.95 7.31
N LEU A 202 -16.96 -1.85 8.29
CA LEU A 202 -16.62 -3.26 8.10
C LEU A 202 -17.58 -3.99 7.16
N HIS A 203 -18.75 -3.46 6.88
CA HIS A 203 -19.75 -4.16 6.07
C HIS A 203 -19.99 -3.51 4.71
N ARG A 204 -19.23 -2.45 4.37
CA ARG A 204 -19.34 -1.82 3.06
C ARG A 204 -18.81 -2.74 1.97
N GLU A 205 -19.44 -2.68 0.80
CA GLU A 205 -18.87 -3.24 -0.42
C GLU A 205 -17.70 -2.38 -0.92
N SER A 206 -16.96 -2.91 -1.90
CA SER A 206 -15.94 -2.16 -2.63
C SER A 206 -16.55 -0.95 -3.32
N LEU A 207 -15.97 0.23 -3.11
CA LEU A 207 -16.37 1.46 -3.80
C LEU A 207 -15.96 1.44 -5.28
N MET A 208 -15.12 0.50 -5.72
CA MET A 208 -14.85 0.29 -7.15
C MET A 208 -16.07 -0.22 -7.91
N SER A 209 -17.08 -0.78 -7.22
CA SER A 209 -18.39 -1.09 -7.81
C SER A 209 -19.19 0.16 -8.21
N ASN A 210 -18.85 1.33 -7.65
CA ASN A 210 -19.43 2.61 -8.04
C ASN A 210 -18.79 3.10 -9.34
N SER A 211 -19.61 3.27 -10.38
CA SER A 211 -19.14 3.65 -11.71
C SER A 211 -18.43 5.02 -11.75
N ALA A 212 -18.80 5.97 -10.89
CA ALA A 212 -18.13 7.27 -10.81
C ALA A 212 -16.73 7.15 -10.20
N VAL A 213 -16.56 6.28 -9.18
CA VAL A 213 -15.25 5.97 -8.60
C VAL A 213 -14.39 5.25 -9.62
N ALA A 214 -14.90 4.17 -10.22
CA ALA A 214 -14.17 3.40 -11.22
C ALA A 214 -13.72 4.27 -12.41
N THR A 215 -14.60 5.16 -12.89
CA THR A 215 -14.26 6.09 -13.98
C THR A 215 -13.14 7.03 -13.58
N GLN A 216 -13.21 7.65 -12.39
CA GLN A 216 -12.16 8.57 -11.91
C GLN A 216 -10.82 7.86 -11.73
N VAL A 217 -10.79 6.63 -11.22
CA VAL A 217 -9.55 5.84 -11.13
C VAL A 217 -8.97 5.55 -12.51
N MET A 218 -9.81 5.18 -13.48
CA MET A 218 -9.38 4.90 -14.86
C MET A 218 -8.90 6.15 -15.60
N ASP A 219 -9.57 7.30 -15.40
CA ASP A 219 -9.12 8.59 -15.91
C ASP A 219 -7.78 8.99 -15.28
N GLY A 220 -7.67 8.85 -13.95
CA GLY A 220 -6.45 9.11 -13.20
C GLY A 220 -5.26 8.28 -13.70
N LEU A 221 -5.45 6.98 -13.91
CA LEU A 221 -4.44 6.10 -14.50
C LEU A 221 -4.00 6.58 -15.89
N ARG A 222 -4.96 7.01 -16.73
CA ARG A 222 -4.66 7.53 -18.09
C ARG A 222 -3.88 8.84 -18.06
N VAL A 223 -4.11 9.69 -17.06
CA VAL A 223 -3.46 11.01 -16.92
C VAL A 223 -2.11 10.92 -16.21
N ASP A 224 -2.00 10.08 -15.18
CA ASP A 224 -0.85 10.04 -14.27
C ASP A 224 0.13 8.89 -14.55
N GLY A 225 -0.35 7.88 -15.27
CA GLY A 225 0.29 6.58 -15.36
C GLY A 225 0.15 5.76 -14.09
N SER A 226 0.81 4.61 -14.09
CA SER A 226 0.81 3.63 -13.01
C SER A 226 2.02 3.81 -12.08
N SER A 227 1.80 3.67 -10.77
CA SER A 227 2.85 3.52 -9.76
C SER A 227 3.48 2.13 -9.75
N GLN A 228 2.77 1.11 -10.25
CA GLN A 228 3.25 -0.26 -10.26
C GLN A 228 4.44 -0.42 -11.20
N GLY A 229 5.63 -0.55 -10.61
CA GLY A 229 6.89 -0.66 -11.36
C GLY A 229 7.30 -2.08 -11.70
N TYR A 230 6.68 -3.09 -11.10
CA TYR A 230 7.04 -4.48 -11.35
C TYR A 230 5.88 -5.46 -11.17
N THR A 231 6.07 -6.66 -11.72
CA THR A 231 5.24 -7.84 -11.47
C THR A 231 6.15 -9.07 -11.36
N TYR A 232 5.74 -10.07 -10.57
CA TYR A 232 6.43 -11.36 -10.51
C TYR A 232 5.68 -12.41 -11.33
N VAL A 233 6.42 -13.26 -12.03
CA VAL A 233 5.87 -14.32 -12.88
C VAL A 233 6.62 -15.62 -12.70
N ASP A 234 5.90 -16.75 -12.70
CA ASP A 234 6.53 -18.07 -12.58
C ASP A 234 7.29 -18.49 -13.85
N VAL A 235 6.84 -17.99 -15.00
CA VAL A 235 7.41 -18.30 -16.31
C VAL A 235 8.03 -17.05 -16.91
N LEU A 236 9.30 -16.83 -16.61
CA LEU A 236 10.22 -15.97 -17.37
C LEU A 236 11.51 -16.74 -17.60
N ARG A 237 11.81 -17.04 -18.87
CA ARG A 237 13.07 -17.68 -19.28
C ARG A 237 13.72 -16.90 -20.40
N ILE A 238 15.05 -16.83 -20.37
CA ILE A 238 15.84 -16.09 -21.36
C ILE A 238 16.94 -17.01 -21.86
N ASP A 239 16.80 -17.51 -23.09
CA ASP A 239 17.72 -18.45 -23.72
C ASP A 239 18.52 -17.78 -24.85
N MET A 240 19.86 -17.88 -24.80
CA MET A 240 20.73 -17.37 -25.86
C MET A 240 21.12 -18.47 -26.85
N LYS A 241 20.65 -18.35 -28.10
CA LYS A 241 21.00 -19.26 -29.20
C LYS A 241 22.06 -18.65 -30.11
N LYS A 242 23.24 -19.27 -30.15
CA LYS A 242 24.29 -18.92 -31.11
C LYS A 242 23.80 -19.20 -32.52
N ARG A 243 24.09 -18.28 -33.45
CA ARG A 243 23.78 -18.42 -34.87
C ARG A 243 25.07 -18.30 -35.67
N LEU A 244 25.28 -19.23 -36.62
CA LEU A 244 26.41 -19.16 -37.54
C LEU A 244 26.29 -17.86 -38.37
N LEU A 245 27.37 -17.06 -38.35
CA LEU A 245 27.52 -15.83 -39.14
C LEU A 245 26.46 -14.73 -38.88
N ARG A 246 25.72 -14.80 -37.78
CA ARG A 246 24.73 -13.77 -37.37
C ARG A 246 24.84 -13.48 -35.87
N LYS A 247 24.27 -12.36 -35.44
CA LYS A 247 24.06 -12.10 -34.00
C LYS A 247 23.31 -13.27 -33.35
N SER A 248 23.66 -13.57 -32.10
CA SER A 248 22.92 -14.54 -31.27
C SER A 248 21.46 -14.14 -31.19
N LEU A 249 20.57 -15.13 -31.20
CA LEU A 249 19.14 -14.93 -30.97
C LEU A 249 18.85 -15.11 -29.49
N ILE A 250 18.16 -14.16 -28.88
CA ILE A 250 17.70 -14.19 -27.51
C ILE A 250 16.22 -14.58 -27.53
N GLN A 251 15.89 -15.73 -26.94
CA GLN A 251 14.52 -16.21 -26.83
C GLN A 251 13.98 -15.87 -25.44
N VAL A 252 12.94 -15.04 -25.40
CA VAL A 252 12.27 -14.63 -24.16
C VAL A 252 10.96 -15.39 -24.05
N THR A 253 10.83 -16.23 -23.04
CA THR A 253 9.62 -17.03 -22.81
C THR A 253 8.77 -16.41 -21.71
N LEU A 254 7.48 -16.19 -22.00
CA LEU A 254 6.47 -15.69 -21.06
C LEU A 254 5.17 -16.48 -21.22
N GLY A 255 4.34 -16.52 -20.18
CA GLY A 255 2.98 -17.05 -20.29
C GLY A 255 2.01 -16.01 -20.90
N ALA A 256 0.98 -16.49 -21.60
CA ALA A 256 -0.01 -15.64 -22.27
C ALA A 256 -0.74 -14.69 -21.30
N ARG A 257 -1.07 -15.15 -20.08
CA ARG A 257 -1.68 -14.28 -19.04
C ARG A 257 -0.77 -13.13 -18.65
N GLN A 258 0.54 -13.38 -18.56
CA GLN A 258 1.52 -12.35 -18.24
C GLN A 258 1.64 -11.33 -19.37
N VAL A 259 1.58 -11.76 -20.63
CA VAL A 259 1.56 -10.83 -21.78
C VAL A 259 0.30 -9.95 -21.74
N ALA A 260 -0.87 -10.50 -21.41
CA ALA A 260 -2.08 -9.70 -21.24
C ALA A 260 -1.91 -8.64 -20.15
N GLN A 261 -1.31 -8.99 -19.01
CA GLN A 261 -0.99 -8.03 -17.95
C GLN A 261 -0.02 -6.93 -18.43
N LEU A 262 0.99 -7.27 -19.23
CA LEU A 262 1.91 -6.30 -19.82
C LEU A 262 1.21 -5.33 -20.77
N HIS A 263 0.22 -5.81 -21.54
CA HIS A 263 -0.59 -4.96 -22.40
C HIS A 263 -1.37 -3.91 -21.62
N GLU A 264 -1.76 -4.20 -20.38
CA GLU A 264 -2.44 -3.24 -19.51
C GLU A 264 -1.46 -2.27 -18.81
N LEU A 265 -0.29 -2.75 -18.38
CA LEU A 265 0.62 -1.97 -17.53
C LEU A 265 1.62 -1.12 -18.32
N LEU A 266 2.20 -1.64 -19.41
CA LEU A 266 3.21 -0.91 -20.18
C LEU A 266 2.70 0.44 -20.75
N PRO A 267 1.46 0.57 -21.24
CA PRO A 267 0.91 1.87 -21.67
C PRO A 267 0.84 2.91 -20.56
N LEU A 268 0.75 2.46 -19.30
CA LEU A 268 0.65 3.32 -18.12
C LEU A 268 2.04 3.63 -17.53
N ARG A 269 3.12 3.15 -18.13
CA ARG A 269 4.49 3.26 -17.58
C ARG A 269 5.44 3.93 -18.55
N LEU A 270 5.68 3.29 -19.70
CA LEU A 270 6.72 3.70 -20.65
C LEU A 270 6.46 5.09 -21.25
N PRO A 271 5.23 5.45 -21.67
CA PRO A 271 4.92 6.81 -22.12
C PRO A 271 5.14 7.89 -21.05
N PHE A 272 5.13 7.50 -19.77
CA PHE A 272 5.39 8.37 -18.63
C PHE A 272 6.87 8.42 -18.24
N GLY A 273 7.77 7.85 -19.06
CA GLY A 273 9.20 7.80 -18.78
C GLY A 273 9.58 6.86 -17.64
N ARG A 274 8.68 5.96 -17.21
CA ARG A 274 8.91 5.05 -16.09
C ARG A 274 9.19 3.63 -16.58
N PRO A 275 10.27 2.96 -16.15
CA PRO A 275 10.55 1.58 -16.55
C PRO A 275 9.57 0.59 -15.93
N PHE A 276 9.48 -0.62 -16.46
CA PHE A 276 8.66 -1.69 -15.87
C PHE A 276 9.42 -3.01 -15.83
N THR A 277 9.42 -3.68 -14.68
CA THR A 277 10.17 -4.92 -14.45
C THR A 277 9.25 -6.13 -14.36
N VAL A 278 9.52 -7.15 -15.15
CA VAL A 278 8.97 -8.49 -14.98
C VAL A 278 10.04 -9.32 -14.28
N ALA A 279 9.81 -9.66 -13.02
CA ALA A 279 10.69 -10.53 -12.27
C ALA A 279 10.23 -11.98 -12.38
N GLY A 280 11.17 -12.90 -12.61
CA GLY A 280 10.94 -14.34 -12.51
C GLY A 280 11.95 -15.01 -11.59
N PRO A 281 11.92 -16.35 -11.49
CA PRO A 281 12.77 -17.10 -10.57
C PRO A 281 14.27 -16.90 -10.83
N GLU A 282 14.66 -16.85 -12.10
CA GLU A 282 16.07 -16.81 -12.52
C GLU A 282 16.47 -15.49 -13.21
N PHE A 283 15.51 -14.82 -13.84
CA PHE A 283 15.77 -13.64 -14.67
C PHE A 283 14.85 -12.47 -14.29
N GLN A 284 15.30 -11.27 -14.63
CA GLN A 284 14.48 -10.06 -14.65
C GLN A 284 14.48 -9.49 -16.07
N LEU A 285 13.29 -9.13 -16.56
CA LEU A 285 13.10 -8.46 -17.83
C LEU A 285 12.61 -7.03 -17.57
N VAL A 286 13.41 -6.04 -17.97
CA VAL A 286 13.13 -4.62 -17.76
C VAL A 286 12.74 -3.97 -19.08
N PHE A 287 11.54 -3.41 -19.15
CA PHE A 287 11.12 -2.51 -20.22
C PHE A 287 11.53 -1.08 -19.85
N GLN A 288 12.40 -0.48 -20.66
CA GLN A 288 12.98 0.84 -20.40
C GLN A 288 12.60 1.82 -21.52
N PRO A 289 12.03 3.00 -21.21
CA PRO A 289 11.86 4.05 -22.21
C PRO A 289 13.23 4.57 -22.68
N ALA A 290 13.44 4.66 -24.00
CA ALA A 290 14.69 5.09 -24.63
C ALA A 290 14.45 5.73 -26.01
N GLY A 291 15.38 6.52 -26.53
CA GLY A 291 15.19 7.16 -27.85
C GLY A 291 15.21 6.20 -29.06
N GLN A 292 15.72 4.97 -28.88
CA GLN A 292 15.83 3.95 -29.92
C GLN A 292 15.62 2.56 -29.31
N SER A 293 15.21 1.61 -30.15
CA SER A 293 15.05 0.22 -29.72
C SER A 293 16.41 -0.42 -29.45
N GLY A 294 16.52 -1.18 -28.37
CA GLY A 294 17.77 -1.86 -28.03
C GLY A 294 17.56 -2.98 -27.02
N VAL A 295 18.51 -3.91 -26.98
CA VAL A 295 18.54 -4.99 -26.00
C VAL A 295 19.91 -5.05 -25.35
N ALA A 296 19.93 -5.22 -24.03
CA ALA A 296 21.12 -5.47 -23.24
C ALA A 296 20.85 -6.61 -22.26
N VAL A 297 21.86 -7.45 -22.02
CA VAL A 297 21.80 -8.51 -21.01
C VAL A 297 23.02 -8.37 -20.11
N ASP A 298 22.77 -8.29 -18.81
CA ASP A 298 23.78 -8.20 -17.76
C ASP A 298 23.44 -9.21 -16.66
N GLY A 299 24.18 -10.31 -16.61
CA GLY A 299 23.89 -11.43 -15.71
C GLY A 299 22.47 -11.97 -15.90
N ALA A 300 21.67 -11.86 -14.83
CA ALA A 300 20.27 -12.29 -14.78
C ALA A 300 19.28 -11.21 -15.25
N ALA A 301 19.74 -10.01 -15.58
CA ALA A 301 18.88 -8.91 -16.01
C ALA A 301 18.96 -8.73 -17.53
N MET A 302 17.80 -8.70 -18.20
CA MET A 302 17.65 -8.32 -19.59
C MET A 302 16.86 -7.03 -19.69
N THR A 303 17.40 -6.03 -20.37
CA THR A 303 16.73 -4.77 -20.63
C THR A 303 16.29 -4.69 -22.09
N ILE A 304 15.01 -4.41 -22.30
CA ILE A 304 14.41 -4.03 -23.58
C ILE A 304 14.17 -2.52 -23.56
N ALA A 305 15.03 -1.79 -24.25
CA ALA A 305 14.90 -0.36 -24.47
C ALA A 305 13.95 -0.10 -25.64
N LEU A 306 12.94 0.76 -25.47
CA LEU A 306 11.92 1.04 -26.48
C LEU A 306 11.62 2.55 -26.60
N PRO A 307 11.50 3.08 -27.83
CA PRO A 307 11.00 4.45 -28.07
C PRO A 307 9.49 4.57 -27.95
N SER A 308 8.77 3.47 -28.16
CA SER A 308 7.33 3.38 -27.96
C SER A 308 6.93 1.93 -27.71
N ILE A 309 5.85 1.73 -26.96
CA ILE A 309 5.25 0.42 -26.72
C ILE A 309 4.40 -0.09 -27.89
N THR A 310 4.09 0.76 -28.88
CA THR A 310 3.09 0.46 -29.92
C THR A 310 3.44 -0.82 -30.68
N GLU A 311 4.71 -1.02 -31.04
CA GLU A 311 5.14 -2.20 -31.77
C GLU A 311 5.04 -3.48 -30.92
N PHE A 312 5.40 -3.40 -29.64
CA PHE A 312 5.25 -4.52 -28.70
C PHE A 312 3.78 -4.93 -28.57
N LEU A 313 2.88 -3.98 -28.33
CA LEU A 313 1.44 -4.24 -28.21
C LEU A 313 0.82 -4.79 -29.51
N ARG A 314 1.33 -4.36 -30.66
CA ARG A 314 0.85 -4.81 -31.97
C ARG A 314 1.33 -6.22 -32.30
N ILE A 315 2.56 -6.56 -31.95
CA ILE A 315 3.19 -7.81 -32.38
C ILE A 315 3.09 -8.91 -31.32
N VAL A 316 3.47 -8.65 -30.07
CA VAL A 316 3.56 -9.68 -29.03
C VAL A 316 2.19 -9.87 -28.40
N GLN A 317 1.40 -10.81 -28.94
CA GLN A 317 0.03 -11.06 -28.49
C GLN A 317 -0.01 -12.04 -27.32
N ALA A 318 -1.03 -11.91 -26.47
CA ALA A 318 -1.33 -12.84 -25.37
C ALA A 318 -1.92 -14.17 -25.88
N LYS A 319 -1.22 -14.82 -26.81
CA LYS A 319 -1.63 -16.05 -27.49
C LYS A 319 -0.40 -16.92 -27.69
N GLU A 320 -0.58 -18.25 -27.62
CA GLU A 320 0.52 -19.17 -27.87
C GLU A 320 1.16 -18.92 -29.25
N GLY A 321 2.47 -18.75 -29.28
CA GLY A 321 3.19 -18.49 -30.52
C GLY A 321 4.59 -17.94 -30.35
N ARG A 322 5.20 -17.64 -31.50
CA ARG A 322 6.49 -16.95 -31.58
C ARG A 322 6.30 -15.62 -32.27
N TYR A 323 6.86 -14.58 -31.68
CA TYR A 323 6.71 -13.21 -32.14
C TYR A 323 8.08 -12.53 -32.24
N GLN A 324 8.24 -11.73 -33.27
CA GLN A 324 9.46 -10.96 -33.51
C GLN A 324 9.06 -9.58 -33.99
N MET A 325 9.61 -8.56 -33.32
CA MET A 325 9.21 -7.17 -33.52
C MET A 325 10.32 -6.41 -34.25
N ALA A 326 9.92 -5.46 -35.09
CA ALA A 326 10.88 -4.64 -35.82
C ALA A 326 11.76 -3.82 -34.86
N GLY A 327 13.05 -3.69 -35.19
CA GLY A 327 14.02 -2.95 -34.37
C GLY A 327 14.59 -3.76 -33.20
N LEU A 328 14.16 -5.01 -33.01
CA LEU A 328 14.72 -5.98 -32.07
C LEU A 328 14.83 -7.36 -32.74
N ASP A 329 15.49 -7.42 -33.89
CA ASP A 329 15.61 -8.62 -34.72
C ASP A 329 16.41 -9.75 -34.04
N GLU A 330 17.18 -9.43 -32.99
CA GLU A 330 17.86 -10.41 -32.15
C GLU A 330 16.97 -10.99 -31.02
N VAL A 331 15.74 -10.51 -30.82
CA VAL A 331 14.82 -10.98 -29.77
C VAL A 331 13.62 -11.70 -30.38
N GLU A 332 13.37 -12.93 -29.92
CA GLU A 332 12.17 -13.71 -30.27
C GLU A 332 11.37 -14.00 -29.01
N TRP A 333 10.10 -13.58 -28.99
CA TRP A 333 9.18 -13.79 -27.87
C TRP A 333 8.45 -15.11 -28.05
N HIS A 334 8.56 -16.00 -27.08
CA HIS A 334 7.89 -17.30 -27.04
C HIS A 334 6.77 -17.23 -26.01
N ILE A 335 5.54 -17.12 -26.49
CA ILE A 335 4.39 -17.03 -25.60
C ILE A 335 3.82 -18.43 -25.44
N GLN A 336 3.73 -18.88 -24.20
CA GLN A 336 3.20 -20.19 -23.82
C GLN A 336 1.79 -20.03 -23.28
N LYS A 337 0.96 -21.07 -23.45
CA LYS A 337 -0.32 -21.14 -22.78
C LYS A 337 -0.13 -21.10 -21.27
N THR A 338 -0.97 -20.34 -20.58
CA THR A 338 -1.01 -20.35 -19.12
C THR A 338 -2.00 -21.42 -18.69
N LEU A 339 -1.51 -22.46 -17.99
CA LEU A 339 -2.34 -23.47 -17.35
C LEU A 339 -2.76 -22.93 -15.97
N ILE A 340 -4.07 -22.90 -15.72
CA ILE A 340 -4.63 -22.54 -14.42
C ILE A 340 -4.91 -23.86 -13.71
N THR A 341 -4.30 -24.08 -12.56
CA THR A 341 -4.45 -25.31 -11.78
C THR A 341 -5.24 -25.06 -10.49
N ASN A 342 -5.95 -26.09 -10.00
CA ASN A 342 -6.47 -26.10 -8.62
C ASN A 342 -5.33 -26.34 -7.61
N PRO A 343 -5.57 -26.23 -6.29
CA PRO A 343 -4.58 -26.54 -5.26
C PRO A 343 -3.99 -27.96 -5.34
N GLU A 344 -4.71 -28.91 -5.96
CA GLU A 344 -4.30 -30.30 -6.17
C GLU A 344 -3.39 -30.47 -7.41
N GLY A 345 -3.14 -29.40 -8.18
CA GLY A 345 -2.27 -29.40 -9.36
C GLY A 345 -2.94 -29.82 -10.66
N GLU A 346 -4.26 -30.04 -10.65
CA GLU A 346 -5.03 -30.38 -11.84
C GLU A 346 -5.36 -29.13 -12.65
N VAL A 347 -5.22 -29.19 -13.97
CA VAL A 347 -5.55 -28.07 -14.86
C VAL A 347 -7.06 -27.86 -14.90
N VAL A 348 -7.53 -26.73 -14.37
CA VAL A 348 -8.95 -26.33 -14.35
C VAL A 348 -9.31 -25.37 -15.48
N ALA A 349 -8.34 -24.64 -16.04
CA ALA A 349 -8.56 -23.77 -17.19
C ALA A 349 -7.25 -23.51 -17.97
N THR A 350 -7.37 -23.01 -19.19
CA THR A 350 -6.23 -22.63 -20.04
C THR A 350 -6.48 -21.25 -20.64
N TYR A 351 -5.45 -20.40 -20.63
CA TYR A 351 -5.48 -19.07 -21.22
C TYR A 351 -4.41 -18.92 -22.31
N GLY A 352 -4.82 -18.42 -23.48
CA GLY A 352 -3.93 -18.15 -24.62
C GLY A 352 -3.82 -19.25 -25.65
#